data_AF-A0A3B8MF13-F1
#
_entry.id   AF-A0A3B8MF13-F1
#
_cell.length_a   1.000
_cell.length_b   1.000
_cell.length_c   1.000
_cell.angle_alpha   90.00
_cell.angle_beta   90.00
_cell.angle_gamma   90.00
#
_symmetry.space_group_name_H-M   'P 1'
#
loop_
_entity.id
_entity.type
_entity.pdbx_description
1 polymer ?
#
loop_
_entity_poly.entity_id
_entity_poly.type
_entity_poly.pdbx_seq_one_letter_code
_entity_poly.pdbx_strand_id
1 'polypeptide(L)'
;MSKLSEQILRIADAYAEVDRETAAFARESGLGCPDGCGACCADPNVEATVSELLPMAETVWRAGRAEEVIAWIEDGGEGSACFAYQASSPDGRQGKCGFYESRPLVCRLFGFSGNPDKRGTLRPALCWLMQSETPDDCQRVKDRVRGEMTIPDGPAHAMKLFGETGDTLRMPINQAIRKAIDRVYLARLEG
;
A
#
# COMPACT_ATOMS: atom_id res chain seq x y z
N MET A 1 25.04 2.40 10.93
CA MET A 1 23.64 2.09 10.55
C MET A 1 23.62 0.69 9.96
N SER A 2 22.68 -0.20 10.32
CA SER A 2 22.68 -1.57 9.76
C SER A 2 22.21 -1.59 8.31
N LYS A 3 22.64 -2.58 7.52
CA LYS A 3 22.19 -2.78 6.12
C LYS A 3 20.66 -2.83 6.00
N LEU A 4 19.98 -3.44 6.98
CA LEU A 4 18.52 -3.45 7.04
C LEU A 4 17.94 -2.04 7.25
N SER A 5 18.55 -1.24 8.13
CA SER A 5 18.10 0.13 8.38
C SER A 5 18.26 1.01 7.14
N GLU A 6 19.36 0.87 6.40
CA GLU A 6 19.55 1.54 5.11
C GLU A 6 18.48 1.13 4.09
N GLN A 7 18.15 -0.17 4.01
CA GLN A 7 17.09 -0.66 3.12
C GLN A 7 15.72 -0.09 3.50
N ILE A 8 15.37 -0.08 4.78
CA ILE A 8 14.11 0.51 5.29
C ILE A 8 14.01 1.98 4.89
N LEU A 9 15.09 2.75 5.06
CA LEU A 9 15.12 4.17 4.71
C LEU A 9 14.93 4.39 3.21
N ARG A 10 15.61 3.62 2.34
CA ARG A 10 15.43 3.73 0.89
C ARG A 10 14.00 3.44 0.44
N ILE A 11 13.36 2.43 1.05
CA ILE A 11 11.96 2.10 0.77
C ILE A 11 11.03 3.22 1.27
N ALA A 12 11.27 3.75 2.47
CA ALA A 12 10.50 4.87 3.01
C ALA A 12 10.62 6.14 2.15
N ASP A 13 11.80 6.43 1.61
CA ASP A 13 12.02 7.55 0.70
C ASP A 13 11.26 7.38 -0.62
N ALA A 14 11.26 6.17 -1.19
CA ALA A 14 10.44 5.83 -2.35
C ALA A 14 8.94 6.00 -2.05
N TYR A 15 8.49 5.64 -0.85
CA TYR A 15 7.11 5.82 -0.41
C TYR A 15 6.71 7.28 -0.26
N ALA A 16 7.60 8.12 0.27
CA ALA A 16 7.36 9.55 0.39
C ALA A 16 7.18 10.23 -0.98
N GLU A 17 7.86 9.73 -2.02
CA GLU A 17 7.66 10.18 -3.40
C GLU A 17 6.27 9.81 -3.93
N VAL A 18 5.87 8.54 -3.77
CA VAL A 18 4.53 8.08 -4.17
C VAL A 18 3.44 8.86 -3.44
N ASP A 19 3.61 9.15 -2.15
CA ASP A 19 2.66 9.96 -1.39
C ASP A 19 2.52 11.37 -1.95
N ARG A 20 3.64 12.01 -2.33
CA ARG A 20 3.60 13.36 -2.93
C ARG A 20 2.85 13.35 -4.26
N GLU A 21 3.13 12.37 -5.11
CA GLU A 21 2.49 12.27 -6.43
C GLU A 21 1.01 11.90 -6.32
N THR A 22 0.64 10.93 -5.49
CA THR A 22 -0.76 10.53 -5.28
C THR A 22 -1.56 11.64 -4.63
N ALA A 23 -0.98 12.39 -3.68
CA ALA A 23 -1.62 13.56 -3.10
C ALA A 23 -1.79 14.71 -4.12
N ALA A 24 -0.82 14.91 -5.01
CA ALA A 24 -0.95 15.89 -6.09
C ALA A 24 -2.07 15.50 -7.06
N PHE A 25 -2.08 14.23 -7.49
CA PHE A 25 -3.12 13.69 -8.36
C PHE A 25 -4.51 13.78 -7.72
N ALA A 26 -4.67 13.40 -6.44
CA ALA A 26 -5.94 13.51 -5.72
C ALA A 26 -6.44 14.96 -5.68
N ARG A 27 -5.57 15.93 -5.37
CA ARG A 27 -5.93 17.36 -5.37
C ARG A 27 -6.33 17.88 -6.75
N GLU A 28 -5.59 17.50 -7.80
CA GLU A 28 -5.84 18.00 -9.16
C GLU A 28 -7.06 17.36 -9.82
N SER A 29 -7.29 16.08 -9.53
CA SER A 29 -8.41 15.29 -10.05
C SER A 29 -9.72 15.59 -9.32
N GLY A 30 -9.64 15.96 -8.05
CA GLY A 30 -10.79 16.04 -7.15
C GLY A 30 -11.32 14.66 -6.74
N LEU A 31 -10.63 13.57 -7.07
CA LEU A 31 -10.98 12.23 -6.60
C LEU A 31 -10.51 12.03 -5.16
N GLY A 32 -11.36 11.38 -4.39
CA GLY A 32 -11.06 10.91 -3.05
C GLY A 32 -11.73 9.55 -2.83
N CYS A 33 -11.18 8.79 -1.88
CA CYS A 33 -11.91 7.63 -1.37
C CYS A 33 -13.24 8.09 -0.75
N PRO A 34 -14.30 7.26 -0.79
CA PRO A 34 -15.52 7.53 -0.03
C PRO A 34 -15.22 7.76 1.45
N ASP A 35 -16.05 8.56 2.11
CA ASP A 35 -15.86 8.89 3.51
C ASP A 35 -15.81 7.64 4.39
N GLY A 36 -14.75 7.51 5.17
CA GLY A 36 -14.52 6.35 6.03
C GLY A 36 -14.19 5.05 5.27
N CYS A 37 -13.83 5.09 4.00
CA CYS A 37 -13.52 3.89 3.21
C CYS A 37 -12.24 3.19 3.70
N GLY A 38 -12.36 1.89 3.96
CA GLY A 38 -11.25 0.98 4.24
C GLY A 38 -11.28 -0.29 3.40
N ALA A 39 -12.02 -0.30 2.29
CA ALA A 39 -12.30 -1.49 1.51
C ALA A 39 -11.04 -2.17 0.95
N CYS A 40 -10.01 -1.41 0.59
CA CYS A 40 -8.72 -1.98 0.16
C CYS A 40 -7.97 -2.68 1.31
N CYS A 41 -8.23 -2.31 2.57
CA CYS A 41 -7.65 -3.00 3.73
C CYS A 41 -8.47 -4.23 4.15
N ALA A 42 -9.76 -4.27 3.80
CA ALA A 42 -10.66 -5.40 4.08
C ALA A 42 -10.48 -6.58 3.12
N ASP A 43 -9.85 -6.37 1.95
CA ASP A 43 -9.61 -7.41 0.96
C ASP A 43 -8.43 -8.32 1.36
N PRO A 44 -8.67 -9.63 1.62
CA PRO A 44 -7.61 -10.57 1.99
C PRO A 44 -6.65 -10.90 0.82
N ASN A 45 -7.02 -10.54 -0.42
CA ASN A 45 -6.24 -10.85 -1.61
C ASN A 45 -5.21 -9.77 -1.96
N VAL A 46 -5.05 -8.74 -1.12
CA VAL A 46 -3.96 -7.79 -1.30
C VAL A 46 -2.64 -8.53 -1.13
N GLU A 47 -1.75 -8.37 -2.10
CA GLU A 47 -0.42 -8.96 -2.05
C GLU A 47 0.66 -7.91 -1.94
N ALA A 48 1.76 -8.24 -1.28
CA ALA A 48 2.99 -7.46 -1.24
C ALA A 48 4.20 -8.39 -1.19
N THR A 49 5.37 -7.84 -1.46
CA THR A 49 6.65 -8.50 -1.15
C THR A 49 7.01 -8.29 0.33
N VAL A 50 7.89 -9.14 0.85
CA VAL A 50 8.39 -8.99 2.23
C VAL A 50 9.15 -7.66 2.38
N SER A 51 9.93 -7.30 1.36
CA SER A 51 10.74 -6.09 1.38
C SER A 51 9.88 -4.82 1.44
N GLU A 52 8.77 -4.76 0.71
CA GLU A 52 7.80 -3.65 0.77
C GLU A 52 7.29 -3.37 2.18
N LEU A 53 7.22 -4.38 3.04
CA LEU A 53 6.65 -4.26 4.38
C LEU A 53 7.67 -4.04 5.47
N LEU A 54 8.97 -3.92 5.14
CA LEU A 54 10.00 -3.63 6.14
C LEU A 54 9.74 -2.32 6.92
N PRO A 55 9.30 -1.21 6.31
CA PRO A 55 8.94 -0.01 7.08
C PRO A 55 7.78 -0.24 8.06
N MET A 56 6.77 -1.02 7.66
CA MET A 56 5.65 -1.37 8.53
C MET A 56 6.11 -2.27 9.67
N ALA A 57 6.89 -3.31 9.37
CA ALA A 57 7.46 -4.21 10.36
C ALA A 57 8.34 -3.48 11.38
N GLU A 58 9.16 -2.52 10.95
CA GLU A 58 9.94 -1.66 11.84
C GLU A 58 9.03 -0.82 12.75
N THR A 59 7.91 -0.30 12.22
CA THR A 59 6.92 0.43 13.01
C THR A 59 6.26 -0.47 14.06
N VAL A 60 5.86 -1.69 13.67
CA VAL A 60 5.27 -2.69 14.57
C VAL A 60 6.24 -3.10 15.67
N TRP A 61 7.51 -3.35 15.33
CA TRP A 61 8.56 -3.69 16.29
C TRP A 61 8.80 -2.55 17.29
N ARG A 62 8.96 -1.31 16.80
CA ARG A 62 9.15 -0.13 17.66
C ARG A 62 7.97 0.13 18.60
N ALA A 63 6.76 -0.26 18.20
CA ALA A 63 5.58 -0.18 19.02
C ALA A 63 5.46 -1.30 20.07
N GLY A 64 6.39 -2.27 20.09
CA GLY A 64 6.34 -3.43 20.98
C GLY A 64 5.23 -4.42 20.64
N ARG A 65 4.71 -4.40 19.40
CA ARG A 65 3.54 -5.20 18.97
C ARG A 65 3.91 -6.40 18.11
N ALA A 66 5.19 -6.72 17.95
CA ALA A 66 5.65 -7.79 17.07
C ALA A 66 5.02 -9.14 17.43
N GLU A 67 5.11 -9.56 18.69
CA GLU A 67 4.56 -10.84 19.17
C GLU A 67 3.02 -10.89 19.05
N GLU A 68 2.34 -9.79 19.39
CA GLU A 68 0.88 -9.66 19.24
C GLU A 68 0.44 -9.85 17.79
N VAL A 69 1.11 -9.18 16.85
CA VAL A 69 0.76 -9.26 15.42
C VAL A 69 1.10 -10.65 14.87
N ILE A 70 2.22 -11.24 15.27
CA ILE A 70 2.59 -12.62 14.89
C ILE A 70 1.50 -13.60 15.35
N ALA A 71 1.13 -13.56 16.63
CA ALA A 71 0.13 -14.45 17.20
C ALA A 71 -1.23 -14.30 16.51
N TRP A 72 -1.65 -13.06 16.21
CA TRP A 72 -2.91 -12.81 15.49
C TRP A 72 -2.89 -13.39 14.07
N ILE A 73 -1.76 -13.30 13.35
CA ILE A 73 -1.64 -13.87 11.99
C ILE A 73 -1.72 -15.40 12.05
N GLU A 74 -1.04 -16.00 13.02
CA GLU A 74 -0.99 -17.45 13.23
C GLU A 74 -2.35 -18.01 13.70
N ASP A 75 -3.14 -17.23 14.43
CA ASP A 75 -4.51 -17.55 14.85
C ASP A 75 -5.56 -17.30 13.74
N GLY A 76 -5.21 -17.65 12.50
CA GLY A 76 -6.11 -17.57 11.35
C GLY A 76 -6.17 -16.22 10.64
N GLY A 77 -5.34 -15.24 11.03
CA GLY A 77 -5.27 -13.94 10.39
C GLY A 77 -4.77 -13.96 8.94
N GLU A 78 -4.04 -15.00 8.51
CA GLU A 78 -3.49 -15.11 7.14
C GLU A 78 -4.52 -14.92 6.02
N GLY A 79 -5.73 -15.47 6.18
CA GLY A 79 -6.81 -15.40 5.18
C GLY A 79 -7.85 -14.30 5.42
N SER A 80 -7.58 -13.40 6.37
CA SER A 80 -8.50 -12.35 6.79
C SER A 80 -8.11 -10.98 6.23
N ALA A 81 -8.87 -9.94 6.58
CA ALA A 81 -8.49 -8.56 6.29
C ALA A 81 -7.06 -8.26 6.79
N CYS A 82 -6.41 -7.23 6.22
CA CYS A 82 -5.07 -6.84 6.67
C CYS A 82 -5.07 -6.57 8.18
N PHE A 83 -4.06 -7.03 8.93
CA PHE A 83 -3.97 -6.80 10.39
C PHE A 83 -4.05 -5.31 10.76
N ALA A 84 -3.58 -4.45 9.86
CA ALA A 84 -3.60 -3.00 10.05
C ALA A 84 -5.00 -2.40 9.88
N TYR A 85 -5.99 -3.16 9.43
CA TYR A 85 -7.34 -2.67 9.21
C TYR A 85 -8.08 -2.47 10.54
N GLN A 86 -8.50 -1.22 10.79
CA GLN A 86 -9.34 -0.85 11.91
C GLN A 86 -10.75 -0.58 11.38
N ALA A 87 -11.59 -1.61 11.40
CA ALA A 87 -13.00 -1.49 11.02
C ALA A 87 -13.75 -0.52 11.95
N SER A 88 -14.59 0.33 11.35
CA SER A 88 -15.48 1.25 12.06
C SER A 88 -16.97 0.93 11.81
N SER A 89 -17.27 -0.05 10.96
CA SER A 89 -18.64 -0.55 10.73
C SER A 89 -18.73 -2.07 10.94
N PRO A 90 -19.89 -2.60 11.39
CA PRO A 90 -20.08 -4.04 11.61
C PRO A 90 -19.94 -4.89 10.34
N ASP A 91 -20.20 -4.30 9.17
CA ASP A 91 -20.10 -4.97 7.87
C ASP A 91 -18.68 -4.93 7.29
N GLY A 92 -17.71 -4.33 7.99
CA GLY A 92 -16.31 -4.24 7.55
C GLY A 92 -16.09 -3.41 6.29
N ARG A 93 -17.06 -2.57 5.89
CA ARG A 93 -16.93 -1.70 4.71
C ARG A 93 -16.27 -0.37 5.03
N GLN A 94 -16.43 0.12 6.25
CA GLN A 94 -15.83 1.37 6.71
C GLN A 94 -14.72 1.09 7.72
N GLY A 95 -13.66 1.88 7.64
CA GLY A 95 -12.55 1.82 8.56
C GLY A 95 -11.33 2.54 8.02
N LYS A 96 -10.20 2.35 8.69
CA LYS A 96 -8.93 2.97 8.31
C LYS A 96 -7.75 2.05 8.54
N CYS A 97 -6.63 2.35 7.92
CA CYS A 97 -5.37 1.70 8.23
C CYS A 97 -4.79 2.29 9.54
N GLY A 98 -4.52 1.44 10.53
CA GLY A 98 -3.82 1.81 11.76
C GLY A 98 -2.31 2.05 11.58
N PHE A 99 -1.76 1.68 10.42
CA PHE A 99 -0.36 1.86 10.03
C PHE A 99 -0.25 2.64 8.72
N TYR A 100 -1.07 3.70 8.56
CA TYR A 100 -1.23 4.42 7.29
C TYR A 100 0.11 4.97 6.76
N GLU A 101 0.93 5.59 7.60
CA GLU A 101 2.22 6.18 7.22
C GLU A 101 3.23 5.15 6.72
N SER A 102 3.14 3.90 7.17
CA SER A 102 4.06 2.81 6.79
C SER A 102 3.43 1.79 5.85
N ARG A 103 2.29 2.12 5.22
CA ARG A 103 1.60 1.25 4.25
C ARG A 103 2.51 0.91 3.05
N PRO A 104 2.43 -0.32 2.50
CA PRO A 104 3.25 -0.72 1.35
C PRO A 104 2.81 -0.02 0.06
N LEU A 105 3.60 -0.17 -1.00
CA LEU A 105 3.39 0.49 -2.29
C LEU A 105 1.97 0.28 -2.85
N VAL A 106 1.49 -0.97 -2.84
CA VAL A 106 0.15 -1.32 -3.35
C VAL A 106 -0.95 -0.48 -2.69
N CYS A 107 -0.86 -0.25 -1.38
CA CYS A 107 -1.84 0.53 -0.63
C CYS A 107 -1.74 2.05 -0.88
N ARG A 108 -0.61 2.54 -1.38
CA ARG A 108 -0.42 3.96 -1.73
C ARG A 108 -0.97 4.27 -3.11
N LEU A 109 -0.79 3.35 -4.05
CA LEU A 109 -1.19 3.51 -5.45
C LEU A 109 -2.67 3.17 -5.70
N PHE A 110 -3.30 2.36 -4.83
CA PHE A 110 -4.64 1.84 -5.04
C PHE A 110 -5.66 2.94 -5.33
N GLY A 111 -6.21 2.96 -6.55
CA GLY A 111 -7.21 3.94 -6.98
C GLY A 111 -6.64 5.30 -7.43
N PHE A 112 -5.35 5.56 -7.24
CA PHE A 112 -4.70 6.85 -7.51
C PHE A 112 -3.48 6.75 -8.43
N SER A 113 -3.31 5.62 -9.13
CA SER A 113 -2.23 5.41 -10.09
C SER A 113 -2.76 5.01 -11.47
N GLY A 114 -1.87 5.02 -12.46
CA GLY A 114 -2.15 4.57 -13.83
C GLY A 114 -1.33 3.36 -14.23
N ASN A 115 -1.85 2.63 -15.21
CA ASN A 115 -1.14 1.56 -15.91
C ASN A 115 -1.03 1.89 -17.41
N PRO A 116 0.10 1.61 -18.08
CA PRO A 116 0.24 1.87 -19.50
C PRO A 116 -0.70 0.95 -20.30
N ASP A 117 -1.37 1.53 -21.29
CA ASP A 117 -2.04 0.74 -22.33
C ASP A 117 -1.02 0.19 -23.35
N LYS A 118 -1.51 -0.53 -24.36
CA LYS A 118 -0.67 -1.11 -25.42
C LYS A 118 0.15 -0.08 -26.22
N ARG A 119 -0.15 1.21 -26.09
CA ARG A 119 0.55 2.32 -26.74
C ARG A 119 1.45 3.09 -25.76
N GLY A 120 1.61 2.61 -24.54
CA GLY A 120 2.40 3.26 -23.49
C GLY A 120 1.72 4.47 -22.85
N THR A 121 0.44 4.72 -23.15
CA THR A 121 -0.31 5.83 -22.51
C THR A 121 -0.86 5.36 -21.18
N LEU A 122 -0.56 6.07 -20.09
CA LEU A 122 -1.10 5.75 -18.77
C LEU A 122 -2.63 5.89 -18.74
N ARG A 123 -3.30 4.85 -18.24
CA ARG A 123 -4.74 4.80 -18.00
C ARG A 123 -5.00 4.71 -16.50
N PRO A 124 -5.90 5.54 -15.94
CA PRO A 124 -6.21 5.46 -14.51
C PRO A 124 -6.73 4.08 -14.09
N ALA A 125 -6.09 3.52 -13.06
CA ALA A 125 -6.51 2.32 -12.36
C ALA A 125 -7.34 2.72 -11.12
N LEU A 126 -8.55 3.21 -11.36
CA LEU A 126 -9.43 3.76 -10.31
C LEU A 126 -10.07 2.65 -9.46
N CYS A 127 -10.32 2.97 -8.19
CA CYS A 127 -11.07 2.09 -7.27
C CYS A 127 -12.47 1.80 -7.80
N TRP A 128 -12.93 0.56 -7.64
CA TRP A 128 -14.27 0.15 -8.07
C TRP A 128 -15.38 0.90 -7.31
N LEU A 129 -15.19 1.19 -6.02
CA LEU A 129 -16.16 1.97 -5.22
C LEU A 129 -16.30 3.41 -5.74
N MET A 130 -15.18 4.07 -6.04
CA MET A 130 -15.21 5.41 -6.64
C MET A 130 -15.96 5.39 -7.98
N GLN A 131 -15.75 4.33 -8.79
CA GLN A 131 -16.43 4.16 -10.06
C GLN A 131 -17.93 3.87 -9.92
N SER A 132 -18.37 3.24 -8.83
CA SER A 132 -19.80 3.00 -8.58
C SER A 132 -20.51 4.20 -7.95
N GLU A 133 -19.85 4.92 -7.03
CA GLU A 133 -20.46 6.01 -6.26
C GLU A 133 -20.34 7.37 -6.95
N THR A 134 -19.24 7.59 -7.67
CA THR A 134 -18.91 8.85 -8.36
C THR A 134 -18.48 8.59 -9.82
N PRO A 135 -19.34 7.95 -10.64
CA PRO A 135 -18.98 7.56 -12.00
C PRO A 135 -18.60 8.74 -12.90
N ASP A 136 -19.30 9.87 -12.77
CA ASP A 136 -19.06 11.07 -13.58
C ASP A 136 -17.70 11.71 -13.26
N ASP A 137 -17.31 11.73 -11.98
CA ASP A 137 -15.99 12.21 -11.55
C ASP A 137 -14.88 11.31 -12.06
N CYS A 138 -15.08 9.99 -11.95
CA CYS A 138 -14.16 9.00 -12.50
C CYS A 138 -13.99 9.12 -14.01
N GLN A 139 -15.08 9.38 -14.75
CA GLN A 139 -15.03 9.57 -16.20
C GLN A 139 -14.29 10.85 -16.56
N ARG A 140 -14.58 11.96 -15.88
CA ARG A 140 -13.87 13.24 -16.07
C ARG A 140 -12.35 13.08 -15.88
N VAL A 141 -11.92 12.30 -14.89
CA VAL A 141 -10.49 12.03 -14.67
C VAL A 141 -9.89 11.17 -15.77
N LYS A 142 -10.60 10.12 -16.21
CA LYS A 142 -10.15 9.29 -17.34
C LYS A 142 -9.94 10.08 -18.63
N ASP A 143 -10.69 11.16 -18.81
CA ASP A 143 -10.55 12.05 -19.97
C ASP A 143 -9.40 13.04 -19.79
N ARG A 144 -9.26 13.68 -18.62
CA ARG A 144 -8.18 14.64 -18.32
C ARG A 144 -6.77 14.03 -18.29
N VAL A 145 -6.63 12.77 -17.87
CA VAL A 145 -5.33 12.06 -17.87
C VAL A 145 -4.78 11.86 -19.31
N ARG A 146 -5.57 12.13 -20.35
CA ARG A 146 -5.14 12.12 -21.76
C ARG A 146 -4.42 13.41 -22.18
N GLY A 147 -3.54 13.93 -21.33
CA GLY A 147 -2.64 15.04 -21.67
C GLY A 147 -2.86 16.34 -20.89
N GLU A 148 -3.85 16.40 -20.00
CA GLU A 148 -4.10 17.58 -19.16
C GLU A 148 -3.68 17.40 -17.71
N MET A 149 -3.46 16.15 -17.28
CA MET A 149 -3.20 15.78 -15.89
C MET A 149 -2.18 14.64 -15.83
N THR A 150 -1.22 14.75 -14.90
CA THR A 150 -0.25 13.69 -14.63
C THR A 150 -0.81 12.72 -13.61
N ILE A 151 -0.69 11.42 -13.89
CA ILE A 151 -1.05 10.34 -12.97
C ILE A 151 0.21 9.59 -12.53
N PRO A 152 0.33 9.16 -11.24
CA PRO A 152 1.42 8.32 -10.79
C PRO A 152 1.53 7.03 -11.61
N ASP A 153 2.73 6.73 -12.10
CA ASP A 153 3.00 5.51 -12.88
C ASP A 153 3.25 4.35 -11.91
N GLY A 154 2.23 3.51 -11.71
CA GLY A 154 2.32 2.39 -10.78
C GLY A 154 3.44 1.41 -11.13
N PRO A 155 3.53 0.92 -12.38
CA PRO A 155 4.63 0.06 -12.83
C PRO A 155 6.02 0.69 -12.68
N ALA A 156 6.19 1.98 -12.94
CA ALA A 156 7.48 2.64 -12.74
C ALA A 156 7.90 2.65 -11.27
N HIS A 157 6.96 2.93 -10.36
CA HIS A 157 7.23 2.85 -8.91
C HIS A 157 7.52 1.43 -8.45
N ALA A 158 6.80 0.43 -8.96
CA ALA A 158 7.08 -0.97 -8.67
C ALA A 158 8.46 -1.40 -9.17
N MET A 159 8.86 -0.95 -10.37
CA MET A 159 10.18 -1.22 -10.93
C MET A 159 11.30 -0.53 -10.12
N LYS A 160 11.10 0.72 -9.72
CA LYS A 160 12.02 1.45 -8.84
C LYS A 160 12.24 0.70 -7.53
N LEU A 161 11.15 0.28 -6.89
CA LEU A 161 11.20 -0.44 -5.64
C LEU A 161 11.84 -1.83 -5.77
N PHE A 162 11.59 -2.51 -6.89
CA PHE A 162 12.30 -3.73 -7.25
C PHE A 162 13.82 -3.46 -7.38
N GLY A 163 14.24 -2.37 -8.01
CA GLY A 163 15.66 -1.97 -8.06
C GLY A 163 16.31 -1.79 -6.69
N GLU A 164 15.57 -1.28 -5.71
CA GLU A 164 16.05 -1.07 -4.33
C GLU A 164 16.12 -2.36 -3.49
N THR A 165 15.28 -3.34 -3.80
CA THR A 165 15.03 -4.50 -2.93
C THR A 165 15.46 -5.84 -3.51
N GLY A 166 15.39 -5.97 -4.84
CA GLY A 166 15.53 -7.23 -5.58
C GLY A 166 14.40 -8.23 -5.33
N ASP A 167 13.35 -7.84 -4.61
CA ASP A 167 12.29 -8.75 -4.16
C ASP A 167 11.12 -8.77 -5.16
N THR A 168 10.78 -9.97 -5.62
CA THR A 168 9.69 -10.20 -6.59
C THR A 168 8.62 -11.15 -6.07
N LEU A 169 8.86 -11.78 -4.92
CA LEU A 169 7.97 -12.81 -4.40
C LEU A 169 6.79 -12.15 -3.69
N ARG A 170 5.70 -11.97 -4.43
CA ARG A 170 4.43 -11.51 -3.91
C ARG A 170 3.72 -12.65 -3.17
N MET A 171 3.07 -12.30 -2.06
CA MET A 171 2.25 -13.20 -1.25
C MET A 171 1.15 -12.39 -0.55
N PRO A 172 0.11 -13.04 0.00
CA PRO A 172 -0.93 -12.36 0.78
C PRO A 172 -0.33 -11.43 1.83
N ILE A 173 -0.90 -10.25 1.98
CA ILE A 173 -0.29 -9.14 2.72
C ILE A 173 0.05 -9.53 4.16
N ASN A 174 -0.82 -10.29 4.85
CA ASN A 174 -0.56 -10.73 6.21
C ASN A 174 0.62 -11.71 6.29
N GLN A 175 0.81 -12.60 5.30
CA GLN A 175 2.00 -13.46 5.25
C GLN A 175 3.28 -12.65 5.02
N ALA A 176 3.21 -11.63 4.16
CA ALA A 176 4.35 -10.75 3.91
C ALA A 176 4.69 -9.90 5.15
N ILE A 177 3.70 -9.43 5.90
CA ILE A 177 3.86 -8.70 7.17
C ILE A 177 4.54 -9.59 8.20
N ARG A 178 4.05 -10.82 8.37
CA ARG A 178 4.61 -11.81 9.30
C ARG A 178 6.09 -12.06 9.04
N LYS A 179 6.48 -12.24 7.78
CA LYS A 179 7.89 -12.45 7.38
C LYS A 179 8.74 -11.19 7.52
N ALA A 180 8.17 -10.02 7.26
CA ALA A 180 8.87 -8.75 7.44
C ALA A 180 9.15 -8.48 8.93
N ILE A 181 8.19 -8.80 9.81
CA ILE A 181 8.37 -8.71 11.27
C ILE A 181 9.50 -9.64 11.72
N ASP A 182 9.55 -10.91 11.32
CA ASP A 182 10.68 -11.81 11.65
C ASP A 182 12.03 -11.21 11.28
N ARG A 183 12.11 -10.69 10.05
CA ARG A 183 13.36 -10.14 9.53
C ARG A 183 13.84 -8.94 10.34
N VAL A 184 12.91 -8.06 10.74
CA VAL A 184 13.23 -6.95 11.65
C VAL A 184 13.58 -7.49 13.03
N TYR A 185 12.75 -8.36 13.60
CA TYR A 185 12.92 -8.89 14.96
C TYR A 185 14.29 -9.53 15.16
N LEU A 186 14.69 -10.45 14.27
CA LEU A 186 16.00 -11.09 14.30
C LEU A 186 17.15 -10.08 14.21
N ALA A 187 17.06 -9.15 13.24
CA ALA A 187 18.10 -8.15 13.04
C ALA A 187 18.22 -7.12 14.18
N ARG A 188 17.21 -7.00 15.05
CA ARG A 188 17.20 -6.08 16.21
C ARG A 188 17.52 -6.77 17.53
N LEU A 189 17.36 -8.09 17.62
CA LEU A 189 17.82 -8.86 18.78
C LEU A 189 19.31 -9.20 18.71
N GLU A 190 19.85 -9.34 17.50
CA GLU A 190 21.26 -9.72 17.28
C GLU A 190 22.25 -8.54 17.27
N GLY A 191 21.78 -7.29 17.38
CA GLY A 191 22.62 -6.08 17.30
C GLY A 191 22.26 -5.03 18.32
#